data_AF-A0A1Y4G6D5-F1
#
_entry.id   AF-A0A1Y4G6D5-F1
#
_cell.length_a   1.000
_cell.length_b   1.000
_cell.length_c   1.000
_cell.angle_alpha   90.00
_cell.angle_beta   90.00
_cell.angle_gamma   90.00
#
_symmetry.space_group_name_H-M   'P 1'
#
loop_
_entity.id
_entity.type
_entity.pdbx_description
1 polymer ?
#
loop_
_entity_poly.entity_id
_entity_poly.type
_entity_poly.pdbx_seq_one_letter_code
_entity_poly.pdbx_strand_id
1 'polypeptide(L)'
;MGGFKLGKMTLGGLFKEPETIQYPSQTKTPPPGLKGHVSNDVTACILCGICQRRCPCGAIEVDKAARAWKIDRFRCVQCGSCVRECPKSCLSMEPSYAPPATKKRTDTFDVPKAEKTA
;
A
#
# COMPACT_ATOMS: atom_id res chain seq x y z
N MET A 1 43.05 28.95 -6.03
CA MET A 1 41.87 29.82 -5.79
C MET A 1 40.58 28.97 -5.65
N GLY A 2 40.44 28.19 -4.57
CA GLY A 2 39.32 27.23 -4.41
C GLY A 2 38.49 27.31 -3.12
N GLY A 3 38.92 28.07 -2.09
CA GLY A 3 38.28 28.05 -0.77
C GLY A 3 36.99 28.88 -0.63
N PHE A 4 36.84 29.98 -1.38
CA PHE A 4 35.74 30.94 -1.17
C PHE A 4 34.39 30.50 -1.75
N LYS A 5 34.35 29.59 -2.73
CA LYS A 5 33.09 29.12 -3.32
C LYS A 5 32.26 28.25 -2.36
N LEU A 6 32.93 27.44 -1.54
CA LEU A 6 32.25 26.57 -0.58
C LEU A 6 31.60 27.39 0.54
N GLY A 7 32.32 28.40 1.06
CA GLY A 7 31.83 29.31 2.10
C GLY A 7 30.56 30.09 1.69
N LYS A 8 30.48 30.57 0.45
CA LYS A 8 29.28 31.25 -0.06
C LYS A 8 28.07 30.32 -0.13
N MET A 9 28.28 29.06 -0.50
CA MET A 9 27.22 28.06 -0.59
C MET A 9 26.73 27.61 0.80
N THR A 10 27.64 27.44 1.76
CA THR A 10 27.30 27.08 3.14
C THR A 10 26.64 28.23 3.90
N LEU A 11 27.15 29.46 3.79
CA LEU A 11 26.51 30.65 4.35
C LEU A 11 25.12 30.87 3.76
N GLY A 12 24.97 30.71 2.44
CA GLY A 12 23.66 30.82 1.77
C GLY A 12 22.67 29.73 2.16
N GLY A 13 23.15 28.53 2.56
CA GLY A 13 22.31 27.45 3.06
C GLY A 13 21.83 27.65 4.50
N LEU A 14 22.65 28.29 5.35
CA LEU A 14 22.33 28.53 6.77
C LEU A 14 21.08 29.42 6.96
N PHE A 15 20.81 30.33 6.02
CA PHE A 15 19.66 31.25 6.08
C PHE A 15 18.43 30.76 5.31
N LYS A 16 18.47 29.58 4.69
CA LYS A 16 17.29 28.99 4.04
C LYS A 16 16.49 28.16 5.04
N GLU A 17 15.19 28.10 4.84
CA GLU A 17 14.34 27.20 5.62
C GLU A 17 14.80 25.75 5.39
N PRO A 18 14.88 24.93 6.45
CA PRO A 18 15.28 23.54 6.30
C PRO A 18 14.20 22.74 5.55
N GLU A 19 14.63 21.92 4.59
CA GLU A 19 13.77 20.99 3.83
C GLU A 19 13.10 19.88 4.68
N THR A 20 13.44 19.83 5.96
CA THR A 20 12.93 18.86 6.92
C THR A 20 11.51 19.22 7.36
N ILE A 21 10.64 18.23 7.43
CA ILE A 21 9.31 18.36 8.05
C ILE A 21 9.33 17.79 9.46
N GLN A 22 8.46 18.32 10.33
CA GLN A 22 8.28 17.80 11.69
C GLN A 22 7.38 16.56 11.67
N TYR A 23 7.92 15.38 11.39
CA TYR A 23 7.17 14.13 11.54
C TYR A 23 7.00 13.79 13.03
N PRO A 24 5.82 13.39 13.52
CA PRO A 24 4.59 13.04 12.81
C PRO A 24 3.54 14.16 12.71
N SER A 25 3.82 15.37 13.20
CA SER A 25 2.83 16.47 13.20
C SER A 25 2.53 16.99 11.80
N GLN A 26 3.51 16.95 10.89
CA GLN A 26 3.38 17.24 9.48
C GLN A 26 3.84 16.03 8.66
N THR A 27 3.14 15.72 7.58
CA THR A 27 3.48 14.63 6.66
C THR A 27 3.55 15.16 5.23
N LYS A 28 4.46 14.61 4.41
CA LYS A 28 4.52 14.96 2.99
C LYS A 28 3.35 14.31 2.27
N THR A 29 2.77 15.03 1.31
CA THR A 29 1.78 14.44 0.42
C THR A 29 2.42 13.33 -0.41
N PRO A 30 1.77 12.16 -0.53
CA PRO A 30 2.29 11.06 -1.34
C PRO A 30 2.31 11.48 -2.81
N PRO A 31 3.36 11.12 -3.57
CA PRO A 31 3.44 11.43 -5.00
C PRO A 31 2.34 10.67 -5.78
N PRO A 32 1.91 11.20 -6.95
CA PRO A 32 0.93 10.54 -7.78
C PRO A 32 1.43 9.15 -8.23
N GLY A 33 0.58 8.13 -8.13
CA GLY A 33 0.92 6.77 -8.50
C GLY A 33 1.71 5.98 -7.45
N LEU A 34 1.84 6.50 -6.23
CA LEU A 34 2.41 5.73 -5.11
C LEU A 34 1.64 4.43 -4.90
N LYS A 35 2.35 3.31 -5.10
CA LYS A 35 1.86 1.98 -4.78
C LYS A 35 2.03 1.75 -3.28
N GLY A 36 1.05 2.15 -2.49
CA GLY A 36 1.05 1.84 -1.06
C GLY A 36 0.52 0.42 -0.83
N HIS A 37 -0.53 0.28 -0.02
CA HIS A 37 -0.99 -1.03 0.40
C HIS A 37 -2.25 -1.50 -0.34
N VAL A 38 -2.42 -2.83 -0.45
CA VAL A 38 -3.59 -3.41 -1.12
C VAL A 38 -4.80 -3.34 -0.19
N SER A 39 -5.90 -2.76 -0.67
CA SER A 39 -7.21 -2.79 -0.02
C SER A 39 -8.19 -3.62 -0.85
N ASN A 40 -9.13 -4.30 -0.19
CA ASN A 40 -10.15 -5.11 -0.85
C ASN A 40 -11.54 -4.61 -0.49
N ASP A 41 -12.30 -4.21 -1.49
CA ASP A 41 -13.74 -4.04 -1.37
C ASP A 41 -14.41 -5.42 -1.37
N VAL A 42 -14.73 -5.87 -0.15
CA VAL A 42 -15.36 -7.17 0.08
C VAL A 42 -16.75 -7.28 -0.54
N THR A 43 -17.45 -6.17 -0.78
CA THR A 43 -18.81 -6.21 -1.32
C THR A 43 -18.85 -6.61 -2.79
N ALA A 44 -17.84 -6.18 -3.55
CA ALA A 44 -17.67 -6.51 -4.97
C ALA A 44 -16.88 -7.83 -5.18
N CYS A 45 -16.25 -8.36 -4.14
CA CYS A 45 -15.40 -9.55 -4.23
C CYS A 45 -16.21 -10.83 -4.43
N ILE A 46 -15.94 -11.56 -5.51
CA ILE A 46 -16.59 -12.86 -5.83
C ILE A 46 -15.75 -14.07 -5.43
N LEU A 47 -14.67 -13.88 -4.65
CA LEU A 47 -13.76 -14.94 -4.21
C LEU A 47 -13.22 -15.81 -5.37
N CYS A 48 -12.96 -15.23 -6.55
CA CYS A 48 -12.52 -15.99 -7.73
C CYS A 48 -11.13 -16.64 -7.59
N GLY A 49 -10.27 -16.12 -6.71
CA GLY A 49 -8.91 -16.65 -6.46
C GLY A 49 -7.86 -16.29 -7.52
N ILE A 50 -8.19 -15.42 -8.50
CA ILE A 50 -7.22 -14.97 -9.52
C ILE A 50 -6.09 -14.15 -8.87
N CYS A 51 -6.43 -13.29 -7.92
CA CYS A 51 -5.45 -12.47 -7.18
C CYS A 51 -4.42 -13.32 -6.41
N GLN A 52 -4.84 -14.44 -5.82
CA GLN A 52 -3.95 -15.41 -5.18
C GLN A 52 -3.00 -16.06 -6.21
N ARG A 53 -3.52 -16.53 -7.34
CA ARG A 53 -2.70 -17.16 -8.40
C ARG A 53 -1.70 -16.20 -9.05
N ARG A 54 -2.05 -14.92 -9.18
CA ARG A 54 -1.15 -13.91 -9.76
C ARG A 54 -0.09 -13.41 -8.79
N CYS A 55 -0.29 -13.56 -7.48
CA CYS A 55 0.63 -13.00 -6.50
C CYS A 55 2.01 -13.67 -6.62
N PRO A 56 3.08 -12.94 -7.00
CA PRO A 56 4.40 -13.54 -7.18
C PRO A 56 5.00 -14.06 -5.87
N CYS A 57 4.56 -13.54 -4.73
CA CYS A 57 5.06 -13.89 -3.40
C CYS A 57 4.11 -14.78 -2.60
N GLY A 58 2.96 -15.18 -3.17
CA GLY A 58 1.95 -15.97 -2.46
C GLY A 58 1.42 -15.29 -1.20
N ALA A 59 1.25 -13.96 -1.23
CA ALA A 59 0.82 -13.17 -0.07
C ALA A 59 -0.70 -13.17 0.16
N ILE A 60 -1.49 -13.57 -0.84
CA ILE A 60 -2.96 -13.54 -0.80
C ILE A 60 -3.48 -14.97 -0.73
N GLU A 61 -4.42 -15.22 0.17
CA GLU A 61 -5.12 -16.49 0.33
C GLU A 61 -6.63 -16.24 0.26
N VAL A 62 -7.32 -17.01 -0.57
CA VAL A 62 -8.77 -16.91 -0.78
C VAL A 62 -9.42 -18.21 -0.37
N ASP A 63 -10.19 -18.17 0.71
CA ASP A 63 -11.00 -19.29 1.17
C ASP A 63 -12.45 -19.11 0.74
N LYS A 64 -12.88 -19.93 -0.23
CA LYS A 64 -14.26 -19.92 -0.72
C LYS A 64 -15.25 -20.54 0.26
N ALA A 65 -14.83 -21.52 1.05
CA ALA A 65 -15.69 -22.22 2.00
C ALA A 65 -15.95 -21.34 3.22
N ALA A 66 -14.89 -20.74 3.78
CA ALA A 66 -15.00 -19.78 4.88
C ALA A 66 -15.43 -18.37 4.43
N ARG A 67 -15.53 -18.13 3.11
CA ARG A 67 -15.78 -16.80 2.52
C ARG A 67 -14.80 -15.71 3.00
N ALA A 68 -13.56 -16.10 3.25
CA ALA A 68 -12.53 -15.21 3.78
C ALA A 68 -11.50 -14.88 2.70
N TRP A 69 -11.15 -13.60 2.60
CA TRP A 69 -10.02 -13.12 1.82
C TRP A 69 -8.92 -12.65 2.78
N LYS A 70 -7.73 -13.25 2.69
CA LYS A 70 -6.61 -13.01 3.60
C LYS A 70 -5.43 -12.44 2.83
N ILE A 71 -4.71 -11.52 3.47
CA ILE A 71 -3.45 -10.98 2.94
C ILE A 71 -2.37 -10.91 4.02
N ASP A 72 -1.26 -11.60 3.78
CA ASP A 72 -0.03 -11.46 4.56
C ASP A 72 0.71 -10.20 4.08
N ARG A 73 0.64 -9.14 4.90
CA ARG A 73 1.26 -7.84 4.57
C ARG A 73 2.78 -7.89 4.60
N PHE A 74 3.37 -8.87 5.29
CA PHE A 74 4.82 -9.03 5.35
C PHE A 74 5.38 -9.68 4.07
N ARG A 75 4.58 -10.52 3.39
CA ARG A 75 4.95 -11.12 2.10
C ARG A 75 4.62 -10.25 0.89
N CYS A 76 3.76 -9.25 1.04
CA CYS A 76 3.31 -8.40 -0.06
C CYS A 76 4.40 -7.41 -0.48
N VAL A 77 4.89 -7.53 -1.73
CA VAL A 77 5.87 -6.61 -2.33
C VAL A 77 5.25 -5.40 -3.05
N GLN A 78 3.94 -5.16 -2.85
CA GLN A 78 3.23 -3.97 -3.38
C GLN A 78 3.35 -3.79 -4.91
N CYS A 79 3.49 -4.88 -5.67
CA CYS A 79 3.69 -4.82 -7.12
C CYS A 79 2.44 -4.33 -7.90
N GLY A 80 1.24 -4.54 -7.34
CA GLY A 80 -0.06 -4.20 -7.95
C GLY A 80 -0.60 -5.21 -8.96
N SER A 81 0.00 -6.39 -9.12
CA SER A 81 -0.49 -7.41 -10.07
C SER A 81 -1.88 -7.96 -9.71
N CYS A 82 -2.19 -8.10 -8.42
CA CYS A 82 -3.52 -8.53 -7.97
C CYS A 82 -4.63 -7.55 -8.37
N VAL A 83 -4.34 -6.24 -8.31
CA VAL A 83 -5.28 -5.18 -8.69
C VAL A 83 -5.55 -5.22 -10.20
N ARG A 84 -4.50 -5.38 -11.02
CA ARG A 84 -4.62 -5.41 -12.49
C ARG A 84 -5.40 -6.60 -13.03
N GLU A 85 -5.23 -7.78 -12.42
CA GLU A 85 -5.89 -9.00 -12.91
C GLU A 85 -7.27 -9.25 -12.26
N CYS A 86 -7.72 -8.39 -11.34
CA CYS A 86 -9.00 -8.61 -10.68
C CYS A 86 -10.15 -8.36 -11.67
N PRO A 87 -10.96 -9.36 -12.05
CA PRO A 87 -12.01 -9.18 -13.07
C PRO A 87 -13.17 -8.29 -12.59
N LYS A 88 -13.33 -8.15 -11.27
CA LYS A 88 -14.33 -7.28 -10.65
C LYS A 88 -13.77 -5.93 -10.22
N SER A 89 -12.47 -5.69 -10.42
CA SER A 89 -11.77 -4.48 -9.99
C SER A 89 -12.02 -4.10 -8.52
N CYS A 90 -12.23 -5.09 -7.64
CA CYS A 90 -12.54 -4.87 -6.22
C CYS A 90 -11.30 -4.58 -5.36
N LEU A 91 -10.10 -4.72 -5.93
CA LEU A 91 -8.85 -4.47 -5.23
C LEU A 91 -8.31 -3.09 -5.63
N SER A 92 -7.81 -2.31 -4.68
CA SER A 92 -7.18 -1.02 -4.92
C SER A 92 -5.80 -0.93 -4.25
N MET A 93 -4.94 -0.05 -4.78
CA MET A 93 -3.68 0.33 -4.13
C MET A 93 -3.89 1.67 -3.43
N GLU A 94 -3.96 1.67 -2.11
CA GLU A 94 -4.09 2.89 -1.31
C GLU A 94 -2.70 3.55 -1.20
N PRO A 95 -2.53 4.86 -1.52
CA PRO A 95 -1.25 5.55 -1.49
C PRO A 95 -0.79 5.93 -0.07
N SER A 96 -0.98 5.04 0.90
CA SER A 96 -0.52 5.22 2.28
C SER A 96 0.56 4.22 2.65
N TYR A 97 1.55 4.69 3.41
CA TYR A 97 2.62 3.86 3.94
C TYR A 97 2.10 2.98 5.07
N ALA A 98 2.59 1.75 5.14
CA ALA A 98 2.28 0.87 6.25
C ALA A 98 2.98 1.38 7.52
N PRO A 99 2.25 1.54 8.64
CA PRO A 99 2.88 1.88 9.90
C PRO A 99 3.80 0.73 10.36
N PRO A 100 4.88 1.04 11.10
CA PRO A 100 5.72 0.01 11.69
C PRO A 100 4.88 -0.87 12.62
N ALA A 101 5.11 -2.18 12.56
CA ALA A 101 4.42 -3.16 13.41
C ALA A 101 5.45 -4.04 14.11
N THR A 102 5.17 -4.38 15.36
CA THR A 102 6.04 -5.24 16.19
C THR A 102 5.89 -6.73 15.87
N LYS A 103 4.82 -7.10 15.17
CA LYS A 103 4.49 -8.49 14.80
C LYS A 103 4.08 -8.57 13.34
N LYS A 104 4.31 -9.72 12.73
CA LYS A 104 3.75 -10.07 11.42
C LYS A 104 2.23 -10.18 11.58
N ARG A 105 1.49 -9.60 10.63
CA ARG A 105 0.02 -9.64 10.61
C ARG A 105 -0.50 -10.13 9.28
N THR A 106 -1.58 -10.91 9.35
CA THR A 106 -2.39 -11.33 8.21
C THR A 106 -3.75 -10.68 8.38
N ASP A 107 -4.08 -9.78 7.47
CA ASP A 107 -5.38 -9.11 7.49
C ASP A 107 -6.41 -10.07 6.88
N THR A 108 -7.49 -10.34 7.59
CA THR A 108 -8.58 -11.22 7.14
C THR A 108 -9.83 -10.39 6.93
N PHE A 109 -10.46 -10.57 5.77
CA PHE A 109 -11.65 -9.86 5.36
C PHE A 109 -12.74 -10.86 5.00
N ASP A 110 -13.87 -10.80 5.70
CA ASP A 110 -15.03 -11.66 5.45
C ASP A 110 -15.89 -11.08 4.33
N VAL A 111 -16.18 -11.89 3.31
CA VAL A 111 -16.98 -11.46 2.15
C VAL A 111 -18.46 -11.71 2.42
N PRO A 112 -19.30 -10.65 2.52
CA PRO A 112 -20.72 -10.79 2.80
C PRO A 112 -21.40 -11.63 1.71
N LYS A 113 -22.47 -12.34 2.06
CA LYS A 113 -23.30 -13.01 1.06
C LYS A 113 -23.96 -11.93 0.20
N ALA A 114 -23.79 -12.03 -1.13
CA ALA A 114 -24.53 -11.18 -2.04
C ALA A 114 -26.02 -11.46 -1.83
N GLU A 115 -26.75 -10.51 -1.25
CA GLU A 115 -28.20 -10.54 -1.26
C GLU A 115 -28.61 -10.47 -2.72
N LYS A 116 -29.21 -11.55 -3.22
CA LYS A 116 -29.78 -11.57 -4.56
C LYS A 116 -30.94 -10.57 -4.54
N THR A 117 -30.71 -9.37 -5.05
CA THR A 117 -31.80 -8.46 -5.37
C THR A 117 -32.67 -9.15 -6.41
N ALA A 118 -33.92 -9.42 -6.03
CA ALA A 118 -34.93 -10.11 -6.84
C ALA A 118 -35.34 -9.25 -8.04
#